data_AF-A0A842MUQ8-F1
#
_entry.id   AF-A0A842MUQ8-F1
#
_cell.length_a   1.000
_cell.length_b   1.000
_cell.length_c   1.000
_cell.angle_alpha   90.00
_cell.angle_beta   90.00
_cell.angle_gamma   90.00
#
_symmetry.space_group_name_H-M   'P 1'
#
loop_
_entity.id
_entity.type
_entity.pdbx_description
1 polymer ?
#
loop_
_entity_poly.entity_id
_entity_poly.type
_entity_poly.pdbx_seq_one_letter_code
_entity_poly.pdbx_strand_id
1 'polypeptide(L)'
;MFTRVHQPNRLNPARIRKHRQSHFQKRLNKAPKLSKPRFPNLKPKLNKDFRRQQDVTGFKVFNTTYTFQTKGEIEFVDLTDKVQEVVDRSGIKNGIVHVFAPHATGILILTENDYALLNDIKELLEKLAPKRGHYMHPFNAHSHLRSMLLPPDKTLPVINGRIEFGTWQSLLFVETDVHPRKRTIIIQVIGQE
;
A
#
# COMPACT_ATOMS: atom_id res chain seq x y z
N MET A 1 -24.89 57.77 27.32
CA MET A 1 -24.46 57.86 25.91
C MET A 1 -24.11 56.46 25.42
N PHE A 2 -25.00 55.82 24.65
CA PHE A 2 -24.74 54.51 24.03
C PHE A 2 -24.37 54.73 22.56
N THR A 3 -23.14 54.38 22.18
CA THR A 3 -22.68 54.41 20.78
C THR A 3 -23.08 53.11 20.08
N ARG A 4 -23.90 53.23 19.02
CA ARG A 4 -24.23 52.13 18.10
C ARG A 4 -23.00 51.75 17.29
N VAL A 5 -22.61 50.47 17.34
CA VAL A 5 -21.60 49.90 16.44
C VAL A 5 -22.28 49.49 15.13
N HIS A 6 -21.83 50.05 14.01
CA HIS A 6 -22.27 49.72 12.65
C HIS A 6 -21.74 48.33 12.25
N GLN A 7 -22.63 47.41 11.86
CA GLN A 7 -22.23 46.15 11.22
C GLN A 7 -21.97 46.37 9.72
N PRO A 8 -20.91 45.78 9.13
CA PRO A 8 -20.70 45.85 7.68
C PRO A 8 -21.67 44.93 6.94
N ASN A 9 -22.21 45.44 5.82
CA ASN A 9 -23.09 44.73 4.90
C ASN A 9 -22.46 43.39 4.44
N ARG A 10 -23.09 42.27 4.80
CA ARG A 10 -22.76 40.96 4.22
C ARG A 10 -23.17 40.92 2.75
N LEU A 11 -22.20 40.72 1.86
CA LEU A 11 -22.46 40.50 0.44
C LEU A 11 -23.24 39.19 0.23
N ASN A 12 -24.32 39.27 -0.54
CA ASN A 12 -25.18 38.13 -0.86
C ASN A 12 -24.40 37.07 -1.69
N PRO A 13 -24.23 35.84 -1.20
CA PRO A 13 -23.45 34.79 -1.87
C PRO A 13 -24.00 34.36 -3.24
N ALA A 14 -25.29 34.63 -3.53
CA ALA A 14 -25.89 34.38 -4.85
C ALA A 14 -25.34 35.30 -5.95
N ARG A 15 -24.85 36.50 -5.59
CA ARG A 15 -24.34 37.51 -6.54
C ARG A 15 -22.89 37.25 -6.97
N ILE A 16 -22.09 36.64 -6.09
CA ILE A 16 -20.68 36.24 -6.35
C ILE A 16 -20.63 35.05 -7.33
N ARG A 17 -21.63 34.16 -7.28
CA ARG A 17 -21.67 32.94 -8.10
C ARG A 17 -21.96 33.22 -9.59
N LYS A 18 -22.77 34.24 -9.90
CA LYS A 18 -23.09 34.62 -11.29
C LYS A 18 -21.95 35.35 -12.00
N HIS A 19 -21.13 36.12 -11.29
CA HIS A 19 -20.05 36.89 -11.90
C HIS A 19 -18.81 36.05 -12.27
N ARG A 20 -18.56 34.94 -11.55
CA ARG A 20 -17.47 34.00 -11.86
C ARG A 20 -17.82 33.02 -13.00
N GLN A 21 -19.09 32.67 -13.19
CA GLN A 21 -19.52 31.79 -14.29
C GLN A 21 -19.36 32.47 -15.67
N SER A 22 -19.66 33.77 -15.79
CA SER A 22 -19.59 34.45 -17.10
C SER A 22 -18.16 34.66 -17.62
N HIS A 23 -17.18 34.85 -16.72
CA HIS A 23 -15.77 34.97 -17.10
C HIS A 23 -15.11 33.62 -17.41
N PHE A 24 -15.56 32.53 -16.79
CA PHE A 24 -15.06 31.19 -17.07
C PHE A 24 -15.55 30.67 -18.44
N GLN A 25 -16.84 30.86 -18.75
CA GLN A 25 -17.39 30.47 -20.06
C GLN A 25 -16.75 31.24 -21.23
N LYS A 26 -16.44 32.54 -21.06
CA LYS A 26 -15.77 33.35 -22.10
C LYS A 26 -14.31 32.95 -22.37
N ARG A 27 -13.63 32.30 -21.41
CA ARG A 27 -12.26 31.77 -21.60
C ARG A 27 -12.24 30.41 -22.31
N LEU A 28 -13.26 29.58 -22.13
CA LEU A 28 -13.37 28.27 -22.81
C LEU A 28 -13.60 28.41 -24.33
N ASN A 29 -14.35 29.42 -24.77
CA ASN A 29 -14.68 29.62 -26.18
C ASN A 29 -13.57 30.29 -27.02
N LYS A 30 -12.42 30.62 -26.42
CA LYS A 30 -11.25 31.19 -27.12
C LYS A 30 -9.99 30.32 -27.01
N ALA A 31 -10.09 29.14 -26.41
CA ALA A 31 -8.96 28.21 -26.38
C ALA A 31 -8.73 27.63 -27.80
N PRO A 32 -7.49 27.64 -28.33
CA PRO A 32 -7.20 26.98 -29.59
C PRO A 32 -7.55 25.50 -29.48
N LYS A 33 -8.20 24.93 -30.51
CA LYS A 33 -8.46 23.49 -30.58
C LYS A 33 -7.12 22.76 -30.48
N LEU A 34 -6.82 22.16 -29.32
CA LEU A 34 -5.68 21.27 -29.20
C LEU A 34 -5.87 20.13 -30.21
N SER A 35 -4.92 19.99 -31.12
CA SER A 35 -4.84 18.79 -31.95
C SER A 35 -4.73 17.58 -31.03
N LYS A 36 -5.42 16.49 -31.40
CA LYS A 36 -5.31 15.22 -30.68
C LYS A 36 -3.82 14.90 -30.51
N PRO A 37 -3.35 14.50 -29.31
CA PRO A 37 -1.96 14.08 -29.16
C PRO A 37 -1.70 12.94 -30.15
N ARG A 38 -0.88 13.20 -31.17
CA ARG A 38 -0.30 12.13 -31.98
C ARG A 38 0.74 11.47 -31.10
N PHE A 39 0.33 10.42 -30.41
CA PHE A 39 1.28 9.46 -29.88
C PHE A 39 2.08 8.94 -31.08
N PRO A 40 3.42 9.06 -31.09
CA PRO A 40 4.21 8.37 -32.09
C PRO A 40 3.84 6.88 -31.99
N ASN A 41 3.63 6.26 -33.15
CA ASN A 41 3.36 4.83 -33.28
C ASN A 41 4.64 4.07 -32.91
N LEU A 42 5.00 4.08 -31.63
CA LEU A 42 6.00 3.22 -31.04
C LEU A 42 5.34 1.84 -30.97
N LYS A 43 5.45 1.09 -32.06
CA LYS A 43 5.31 -0.37 -31.96
C LYS A 43 6.27 -0.80 -30.86
N PRO A 44 5.81 -1.47 -29.79
CA PRO A 44 6.74 -2.03 -28.83
C PRO A 44 7.67 -2.95 -29.63
N LYS A 45 8.96 -2.63 -29.68
CA LYS A 45 9.98 -3.65 -29.97
C LYS A 45 9.98 -4.56 -28.74
N LEU A 46 8.99 -5.43 -28.68
CA LEU A 46 8.97 -6.55 -27.76
C LEU A 46 10.23 -7.34 -28.12
N ASN A 47 11.21 -7.34 -27.21
CA ASN A 47 12.42 -8.12 -27.39
C ASN A 47 11.99 -9.57 -27.57
N LYS A 48 12.33 -10.17 -28.72
CA LYS A 48 11.87 -11.52 -29.10
C LYS A 48 12.44 -12.62 -28.20
N ASP A 49 13.31 -12.27 -27.26
CA ASP A 49 13.95 -13.18 -26.31
C ASP A 49 13.03 -13.61 -25.14
N PHE A 50 11.78 -13.11 -25.08
CA PHE A 50 10.81 -13.49 -24.04
C PHE A 50 10.13 -14.85 -24.23
N ARG A 51 10.57 -15.68 -25.17
CA ARG A 51 10.01 -17.03 -25.39
C ARG A 51 11.11 -18.09 -25.46
N ARG A 52 11.60 -18.50 -24.29
CA ARG A 52 11.99 -19.90 -24.06
C ARG A 52 10.89 -20.52 -23.22
N GLN A 53 9.98 -21.23 -23.88
CA GLN A 53 9.14 -22.21 -23.20
C GLN A 53 10.05 -23.41 -22.92
N GLN A 54 10.62 -23.45 -21.71
CA GLN A 54 11.32 -24.63 -21.22
C GLN A 54 10.28 -25.70 -20.89
N ASP A 55 10.55 -26.94 -21.27
CA ASP A 55 9.75 -28.10 -20.88
C ASP A 55 9.58 -28.13 -19.36
N VAL A 56 8.33 -28.04 -18.90
CA VAL A 56 7.98 -27.90 -17.48
C VAL A 56 8.06 -29.26 -16.80
N THR A 57 9.26 -29.71 -16.49
CA THR A 57 9.49 -30.76 -15.49
C THR A 57 9.94 -30.08 -14.18
N GLY A 58 9.45 -30.55 -13.02
CA GLY A 58 9.89 -30.03 -11.71
C GLY A 58 9.09 -28.85 -11.12
N PHE A 59 7.76 -28.81 -11.29
CA PHE A 59 6.92 -27.86 -10.56
C PHE A 59 6.72 -28.30 -9.10
N LYS A 60 6.90 -27.37 -8.17
CA LYS A 60 6.90 -27.61 -6.72
C LYS A 60 6.08 -26.56 -5.98
N VAL A 61 5.48 -27.00 -4.88
CA VAL A 61 4.86 -26.15 -3.87
C VAL A 61 5.58 -26.41 -2.55
N PHE A 62 6.07 -25.36 -1.91
CA PHE A 62 6.69 -25.41 -0.59
C PHE A 62 5.92 -24.52 0.37
N ASN A 63 5.48 -25.07 1.50
CA ASN A 63 4.70 -24.34 2.50
C ASN A 63 5.43 -24.37 3.85
N THR A 64 5.48 -23.23 4.52
CA THR A 64 5.94 -23.15 5.91
C THR A 64 5.27 -22.01 6.63
N THR A 65 5.42 -21.97 7.94
CA THR A 65 5.05 -20.83 8.76
C THR A 65 6.26 -20.23 9.45
N TYR A 66 6.24 -18.92 9.69
CA TYR A 66 7.19 -18.24 10.55
C TYR A 66 6.44 -17.56 11.70
N THR A 67 6.95 -17.66 12.92
CA THR A 67 6.29 -17.12 14.12
C THR A 67 7.25 -16.24 14.90
N PHE A 68 6.77 -15.09 15.37
CA PHE A 68 7.54 -14.09 16.11
C PHE A 68 6.65 -13.39 17.16
N GLN A 69 7.27 -12.61 18.03
CA GLN A 69 6.57 -11.77 19.00
C GLN A 69 6.65 -10.31 18.59
N THR A 70 5.57 -9.58 18.82
CA THR A 70 5.50 -8.14 18.70
C THR A 70 5.42 -7.50 20.09
N LYS A 71 5.86 -6.24 20.20
CA LYS A 71 5.77 -5.39 21.41
C LYS A 71 4.43 -4.67 21.51
N GLY A 72 3.64 -4.66 20.43
CA GLY A 72 2.32 -4.02 20.38
C GLY A 72 2.29 -2.84 19.42
N GLU A 73 1.46 -1.85 19.77
CA GLU A 73 0.95 -0.82 18.87
C GLU A 73 1.95 -0.24 17.84
N ILE A 74 1.65 -0.48 16.57
CA ILE A 74 2.37 0.00 15.38
C ILE A 74 3.88 -0.29 15.45
N GLU A 75 4.21 -1.52 15.84
CA GLU A 75 5.54 -2.08 15.61
C GLU A 75 5.66 -2.58 14.17
N PHE A 76 6.84 -2.34 13.60
CA PHE A 76 7.23 -2.86 12.30
C PHE A 76 8.23 -4.00 12.51
N VAL A 77 7.97 -5.14 11.88
CA VAL A 77 8.87 -6.30 11.86
C VAL A 77 9.29 -6.55 10.42
N ASP A 78 10.59 -6.44 10.16
CA ASP A 78 11.14 -6.73 8.83
C ASP A 78 11.17 -8.24 8.58
N LEU A 79 10.53 -8.66 7.50
CA LEU A 79 10.42 -10.06 7.05
C LEU A 79 11.22 -10.31 5.78
N THR A 80 11.92 -9.32 5.23
CA THR A 80 12.61 -9.39 3.93
C THR A 80 13.56 -10.59 3.85
N ASP A 81 14.54 -10.65 4.76
CA ASP A 81 15.51 -11.75 4.79
C ASP A 81 14.88 -13.08 5.19
N LYS A 82 13.85 -13.03 6.05
CA LYS A 82 13.17 -14.24 6.52
C LYS A 82 12.41 -14.93 5.39
N VAL A 83 11.75 -14.18 4.52
CA VAL A 83 11.03 -14.75 3.38
C VAL A 83 12.04 -15.23 2.32
N GLN A 84 13.16 -14.53 2.13
CA GLN A 84 14.24 -15.01 1.25
C GLN A 84 14.82 -16.35 1.74
N GLU A 85 15.07 -16.50 3.04
CA GLU A 85 15.52 -17.78 3.63
C GLU A 85 14.54 -18.94 3.30
N VAL A 86 13.24 -18.66 3.31
CA VAL A 86 12.22 -19.65 2.96
C VAL A 86 12.26 -20.01 1.47
N VAL A 87 12.48 -19.02 0.60
CA VAL A 87 12.68 -19.26 -0.83
C VAL A 87 13.93 -20.12 -1.07
N ASP A 88 15.05 -19.81 -0.40
CA ASP A 88 16.28 -20.59 -0.50
C ASP A 88 16.06 -22.05 -0.09
N ARG A 89 15.38 -22.26 1.05
CA ARG A 89 15.03 -23.60 1.55
C ARG A 89 14.06 -24.37 0.66
N SER A 90 13.22 -23.68 -0.11
CA SER A 90 12.28 -24.32 -1.02
C SER A 90 12.96 -24.99 -2.22
N GLY A 91 14.15 -24.51 -2.60
CA GLY A 91 14.86 -24.93 -3.81
C GLY A 91 14.26 -24.37 -5.12
N ILE A 92 13.12 -23.68 -5.07
CA ILE A 92 12.45 -23.09 -6.23
C ILE A 92 13.31 -21.95 -6.80
N LYS A 93 13.58 -21.99 -8.09
CA LYS A 93 14.37 -20.98 -8.81
C LYS A 93 13.49 -19.96 -9.51
N ASN A 94 12.39 -20.35 -10.13
CA ASN A 94 11.53 -19.43 -10.86
C ASN A 94 10.07 -19.66 -10.50
N GLY A 95 9.39 -18.62 -10.02
CA GLY A 95 8.03 -18.75 -9.53
C GLY A 95 7.54 -17.53 -8.76
N ILE A 96 6.75 -17.78 -7.71
CA ILE A 96 6.24 -16.75 -6.80
C ILE A 96 6.38 -17.21 -5.35
N VAL A 97 6.52 -16.24 -4.45
CA VAL A 97 6.30 -16.43 -3.02
C VAL A 97 5.08 -15.62 -2.59
N HIS A 98 4.12 -16.28 -1.96
CA HIS A 98 2.97 -15.69 -1.32
C HIS A 98 3.18 -15.68 0.20
N VAL A 99 3.07 -14.50 0.80
CA VAL A 99 3.24 -14.27 2.23
C VAL A 99 1.92 -13.75 2.77
N PHE A 100 1.34 -14.45 3.74
CA PHE A 100 0.01 -14.16 4.28
C PHE A 100 0.04 -14.07 5.80
N ALA A 101 -0.55 -13.00 6.34
CA ALA A 101 -0.79 -12.82 7.76
C ALA A 101 -2.24 -13.21 8.12
N PRO A 102 -2.52 -14.40 8.68
CA PRO A 102 -3.86 -14.82 9.08
C PRO A 102 -4.33 -14.11 10.37
N HIS A 103 -4.34 -12.77 10.38
CA HIS A 103 -4.64 -11.93 11.53
C HIS A 103 -5.56 -10.77 11.13
N ALA A 104 -6.60 -10.50 11.93
CA ALA A 104 -7.51 -9.38 11.68
C ALA A 104 -6.95 -8.01 12.11
N THR A 105 -5.77 -7.99 12.74
CA THR A 105 -5.10 -6.82 13.32
C THR A 105 -3.60 -6.79 13.01
N GLY A 106 -3.22 -7.29 11.83
CA GLY A 106 -1.84 -7.26 11.36
C GLY A 106 -1.81 -7.25 9.84
N ILE A 107 -0.94 -6.42 9.27
CA ILE A 107 -0.87 -6.22 7.81
C ILE A 107 0.55 -6.42 7.30
N LEU A 108 0.66 -6.71 6.00
CA LEU A 108 1.93 -6.72 5.28
C LEU A 108 2.02 -5.50 4.38
N ILE A 109 3.16 -4.84 4.37
CA ILE A 109 3.43 -3.68 3.49
C ILE A 109 4.75 -3.86 2.76
N LEU A 110 4.86 -3.24 1.58
CA LEU A 110 6.10 -3.09 0.83
C LEU A 110 6.44 -1.61 0.79
N THR A 111 7.52 -1.23 1.44
CA THR A 111 7.95 0.16 1.56
C THR A 111 9.42 0.23 1.92
N GLU A 112 9.98 1.43 2.02
CA GLU A 112 11.34 1.61 2.51
C GLU A 112 11.37 1.41 4.03
N ASN A 113 12.31 0.60 4.53
CA ASN A 113 12.54 0.43 5.95
C ASN A 113 13.39 1.59 6.51
N ASP A 114 12.84 2.79 6.43
CA ASP A 114 13.44 4.02 6.94
C ASP A 114 12.71 4.53 8.18
N TYR A 115 13.45 4.94 9.21
CA TYR A 115 12.87 5.36 10.48
C TYR A 115 11.90 6.54 10.35
N ALA A 116 12.20 7.55 9.52
CA ALA A 116 11.32 8.70 9.34
C ALA A 116 10.02 8.29 8.63
N LEU A 117 10.14 7.54 7.54
CA LEU A 117 8.97 7.03 6.81
C LEU A 117 8.09 6.12 7.68
N LEU A 118 8.69 5.26 8.50
CA LEU A 118 7.94 4.42 9.43
C LEU A 118 7.13 5.26 10.43
N ASN A 119 7.67 6.38 10.91
CA ASN A 119 6.93 7.31 11.77
C ASN A 119 5.81 8.03 11.02
N ASP A 120 6.04 8.45 9.77
CA ASP A 120 4.99 9.03 8.92
C ASP A 120 3.82 8.05 8.72
N ILE A 121 4.11 6.76 8.55
CA ILE A 121 3.09 5.70 8.47
C ILE A 121 2.31 5.59 9.79
N LYS A 122 2.96 5.67 10.96
CA LYS A 122 2.24 5.68 12.26
C LYS A 122 1.26 6.83 12.32
N GLU A 123 1.71 8.03 11.95
CA GLU A 123 0.86 9.21 11.94
C GLU A 123 -0.30 9.11 10.95
N LEU A 124 -0.04 8.57 9.76
CA LEU A 124 -1.08 8.34 8.75
C LEU A 124 -2.16 7.41 9.28
N LEU A 125 -1.78 6.30 9.91
CA LEU A 125 -2.72 5.34 10.49
C LEU A 125 -3.52 5.94 11.66
N GLU A 126 -2.91 6.80 12.49
CA GLU A 126 -3.62 7.54 13.53
C GLU A 126 -4.61 8.56 12.94
N LYS A 127 -4.27 9.23 11.83
CA LYS A 127 -5.17 10.17 11.14
C LYS A 127 -6.36 9.45 10.49
N LEU A 128 -6.14 8.29 9.88
CA LEU A 128 -7.18 7.53 9.17
C LEU A 128 -8.11 6.75 10.10
N ALA A 129 -7.55 6.13 11.14
CA ALA A 129 -8.29 5.36 12.13
C ALA A 129 -7.72 5.66 13.53
N PRO A 130 -8.15 6.77 14.16
CA PRO A 130 -7.60 7.22 15.45
C PRO A 130 -7.83 6.21 16.57
N LYS A 131 -6.85 6.06 17.47
CA LYS A 131 -6.97 5.13 18.61
C LYS A 131 -8.19 5.43 19.47
N ARG A 132 -8.47 6.72 19.67
CA ARG A 132 -9.58 7.25 20.49
C ARG A 132 -10.79 7.67 19.64
N GLY A 133 -10.98 7.05 18.48
CA GLY A 133 -12.17 7.26 17.65
C GLY A 133 -13.45 6.75 18.29
N HIS A 134 -14.60 7.31 17.88
CA HIS A 134 -15.92 6.83 18.30
C HIS A 134 -16.33 5.62 17.48
N TYR A 135 -15.98 4.42 17.96
CA TYR A 135 -16.31 3.16 17.31
C TYR A 135 -17.32 2.36 18.12
N MET A 136 -18.17 1.60 17.43
CA MET A 136 -19.13 0.69 18.06
C MET A 136 -18.47 -0.60 18.58
N HIS A 137 -17.37 -1.03 17.96
CA HIS A 137 -16.64 -2.22 18.39
C HIS A 137 -15.91 -1.91 19.72
N PRO A 138 -16.08 -2.74 20.77
CA PRO A 138 -15.83 -2.33 22.15
C PRO A 138 -14.34 -2.19 22.51
N PHE A 139 -13.46 -2.92 21.84
CA PHE A 139 -12.02 -2.91 22.09
C PHE A 139 -11.29 -2.80 20.77
N ASN A 140 -10.09 -2.20 20.74
CA ASN A 140 -9.15 -2.17 19.60
C ASN A 140 -9.75 -1.99 18.19
N ALA A 141 -10.88 -1.29 18.06
CA ALA A 141 -11.57 -1.10 16.78
C ALA A 141 -10.67 -0.42 15.74
N HIS A 142 -9.87 0.56 16.19
CA HIS A 142 -8.87 1.21 15.36
C HIS A 142 -7.85 0.22 14.77
N SER A 143 -7.45 -0.83 15.49
CA SER A 143 -6.53 -1.87 15.01
C SER A 143 -7.13 -2.62 13.83
N HIS A 144 -8.38 -3.06 13.97
CA HIS A 144 -9.11 -3.71 12.88
C HIS A 144 -9.29 -2.78 11.68
N LEU A 145 -9.64 -1.52 11.91
CA LEU A 145 -9.83 -0.54 10.85
C LEU A 145 -8.52 -0.24 10.11
N ARG A 146 -7.40 -0.07 10.83
CA ARG A 146 -6.06 0.08 10.24
C ARG A 146 -5.69 -1.15 9.43
N SER A 147 -5.95 -2.34 9.98
CA SER A 147 -5.65 -3.59 9.31
C SER A 147 -6.50 -3.81 8.04
N MET A 148 -7.72 -3.28 8.00
CA MET A 148 -8.60 -3.37 6.83
C MET A 148 -8.15 -2.47 5.67
N LEU A 149 -7.42 -1.39 5.95
CA LEU A 149 -6.98 -0.45 4.91
C LEU A 149 -5.99 -1.07 3.91
N LEU A 150 -5.25 -2.10 4.33
CA LEU A 150 -4.20 -2.73 3.53
C LEU A 150 -4.34 -4.25 3.59
N PRO A 151 -4.11 -4.96 2.47
CA PRO A 151 -4.28 -6.40 2.44
C PRO A 151 -3.28 -7.10 3.37
N PRO A 152 -3.70 -8.18 4.06
CA PRO A 152 -2.85 -8.96 4.96
C PRO A 152 -1.83 -9.85 4.24
N ASP A 153 -1.77 -9.79 2.91
CA ASP A 153 -0.89 -10.59 2.07
C ASP A 153 0.02 -9.77 1.16
N LYS A 154 1.10 -10.41 0.67
CA LYS A 154 1.92 -9.95 -0.45
C LYS A 154 2.34 -11.14 -1.30
N THR A 155 2.29 -10.98 -2.61
CA THR A 155 2.82 -11.95 -3.58
C THR A 155 3.98 -11.31 -4.32
N LEU A 156 5.14 -11.96 -4.30
CA LEU A 156 6.38 -11.46 -4.88
C LEU A 156 6.93 -12.47 -5.89
N PRO A 157 7.50 -12.01 -7.02
CA PRO A 157 8.16 -12.88 -7.97
C PRO A 157 9.46 -13.45 -7.40
N VAL A 158 9.74 -14.71 -7.73
CA VAL A 158 11.01 -15.38 -7.48
C VAL A 158 11.69 -15.63 -8.82
N ILE A 159 12.90 -15.11 -9.00
CA ILE A 159 13.69 -15.23 -10.23
C ILE A 159 15.10 -15.72 -9.86
N ASN A 160 15.56 -16.79 -10.50
CA ASN A 160 16.85 -17.42 -10.22
C ASN A 160 17.11 -17.69 -8.72
N GLY A 161 16.06 -18.05 -7.97
CA GLY A 161 16.08 -18.35 -6.54
C GLY A 161 16.07 -17.13 -5.63
N ARG A 162 15.89 -15.92 -6.16
CA ARG A 162 15.83 -14.67 -5.39
C ARG A 162 14.47 -14.03 -5.50
N ILE A 163 14.00 -13.43 -4.42
CA ILE A 163 12.83 -12.56 -4.44
C ILE A 163 13.25 -11.23 -5.06
N GLU A 164 12.51 -10.77 -6.07
CA GLU A 164 12.79 -9.47 -6.68
C GLU A 164 12.08 -8.35 -5.91
N PHE A 165 12.87 -7.58 -5.17
CA PHE A 165 12.45 -6.33 -4.55
C PHE A 165 12.93 -5.13 -5.38
N GLY A 166 12.16 -4.05 -5.38
CA GLY A 166 12.70 -2.75 -5.77
C GLY A 166 13.81 -2.30 -4.81
N THR A 167 14.70 -1.42 -5.26
CA THR A 167 15.88 -0.95 -4.48
C THR A 167 15.53 -0.47 -3.07
N TRP A 168 14.36 0.13 -2.89
CA TRP A 168 13.87 0.69 -1.63
C TRP A 168 12.65 -0.06 -1.10
N GLN A 169 12.50 -1.35 -1.43
CA GLN A 169 11.40 -2.18 -0.94
C GLN A 169 11.89 -3.21 0.06
N SER A 170 11.35 -3.12 1.26
CA SER A 170 11.37 -4.13 2.30
C SER A 170 9.97 -4.67 2.52
N LEU A 171 9.86 -5.96 2.85
CA LEU A 171 8.60 -6.57 3.26
C LEU A 171 8.46 -6.47 4.77
N LEU A 172 7.54 -5.63 5.23
CA LEU A 172 7.33 -5.39 6.66
C LEU A 172 5.97 -5.93 7.10
N PHE A 173 5.94 -6.57 8.26
CA PHE A 173 4.71 -6.78 9.02
C PHE A 173 4.46 -5.59 9.95
N VAL A 174 3.24 -5.07 9.97
CA VAL A 174 2.81 -4.01 10.88
C VAL A 174 1.84 -4.57 11.89
N GLU A 175 2.22 -4.51 13.18
CA GLU A 175 1.35 -4.83 14.31
C GLU A 175 0.37 -3.68 14.52
N THR A 176 -0.92 -3.88 14.24
CA THR A 176 -1.92 -2.82 14.45
C THR A 176 -2.63 -2.94 15.78
N ASP A 177 -2.48 -4.06 16.49
CA ASP A 177 -3.06 -4.29 17.82
C ASP A 177 -2.24 -3.63 18.93
N VAL A 178 -2.87 -3.45 20.09
CA VAL A 178 -2.33 -2.59 21.15
C VAL A 178 -1.27 -3.30 22.02
N HIS A 179 -1.43 -4.59 22.27
CA HIS A 179 -0.60 -5.35 23.21
C HIS A 179 0.41 -6.24 22.49
N PRO A 180 1.47 -6.71 23.17
CA PRO A 180 2.35 -7.74 22.63
C PRO A 180 1.56 -8.95 22.13
N ARG A 181 1.83 -9.39 20.89
CA ARG A 181 1.19 -10.57 20.29
C ARG A 181 2.23 -11.55 19.79
N LYS A 182 1.90 -12.84 19.89
CA LYS A 182 2.56 -13.87 19.09
C LYS A 182 1.88 -13.88 17.72
N ARG A 183 2.64 -13.56 16.67
CA ARG A 183 2.17 -13.50 15.29
C ARG A 183 2.77 -14.64 14.49
N THR A 184 1.98 -15.13 13.54
CA THR A 184 2.39 -16.19 12.60
C THR A 184 2.13 -15.70 11.20
N ILE A 185 3.07 -15.93 10.30
CA ILE A 185 2.97 -15.65 8.87
C ILE A 185 3.05 -16.98 8.14
N ILE A 186 2.15 -17.18 7.17
CA ILE A 186 2.15 -18.31 6.26
C ILE A 186 2.94 -17.91 5.02
N ILE A 187 3.90 -18.73 4.62
CA ILE A 187 4.74 -18.50 3.44
C ILE A 187 4.60 -19.72 2.53
N GLN A 188 4.15 -19.47 1.31
CA GLN A 188 3.97 -20.46 0.27
C GLN A 188 4.80 -20.06 -0.94
N VAL A 189 5.73 -20.92 -1.36
CA VAL A 189 6.55 -20.73 -2.56
C VAL A 189 6.08 -21.73 -3.61
N ILE A 190 5.79 -21.25 -4.81
CA ILE A 190 5.27 -22.05 -5.92
C ILE A 190 6.10 -21.75 -7.15
N GLY A 191 6.65 -22.78 -7.80
CA GLY A 191 7.43 -22.58 -9.00
C GLY A 191 8.22 -23.80 -9.47
N GLN A 192 9.18 -23.55 -10.33
CA GLN A 192 10.10 -24.54 -10.88
C GLN A 192 11.42 -24.52 -10.11
N GLU A 193 11.98 -25.72 -9.89
CA GLU A 193 13.35 -25.90 -9.37
C GLU A 193 14.43 -25.48 -10.37
#